data_AF-A0A6J7QD68-F1
#
_entry.id   AF-A0A6J7QD68-F1
#
_cell.length_a   1.000
_cell.length_b   1.000
_cell.length_c   1.000
_cell.angle_alpha   90.00
_cell.angle_beta   90.00
_cell.angle_gamma   90.00
#
_symmetry.space_group_name_H-M   'P 1'
#
loop_
_entity.id
_entity.type
_entity.pdbx_description
1 polymer ?
#
loop_
_entity_poly.entity_id
_entity_poly.type
_entity_poly.pdbx_seq_one_letter_code
_entity_poly.pdbx_strand_id
1 'polypeptide(L)'
;MNSLRLSHPWFARGESKYDVVAADHDDVYAVLRESADGSGLLLVNLSDHPVTASVDLQSDADADADAAGSASHRCAEVLTGAVDSVWRLDDGQWRTVVELAAFEATAFDVGPLRRP
;
A
#
# COMPACT_ATOMS: atom_id res chain seq x y z
N MET A 1 4.17 15.56 -11.40
CA MET A 1 4.20 15.77 -9.93
C MET A 1 3.07 16.65 -9.39
N ASN A 2 2.66 17.74 -10.06
CA ASN A 2 1.56 18.59 -9.55
C ASN A 2 0.16 17.96 -9.70
N SER A 3 -0.08 17.18 -10.77
CA SER A 3 -1.35 16.48 -10.99
C SER A 3 -1.62 15.39 -9.96
N LEU A 4 -0.57 14.72 -9.47
CA LEU A 4 -0.70 13.65 -8.47
C LEU A 4 -1.21 14.17 -7.13
N ARG A 5 -0.77 15.37 -6.73
CA ARG A 5 -1.24 16.01 -5.50
C ARG A 5 -2.71 16.44 -5.57
N LEU A 6 -3.23 16.64 -6.78
CA LEU A 6 -4.63 17.00 -7.01
C LEU A 6 -5.52 15.75 -7.04
N SER A 7 -5.06 14.67 -7.67
CA SER A 7 -5.81 13.40 -7.76
C SER A 7 -5.70 12.55 -6.49
N HIS A 8 -4.59 12.68 -5.74
CA HIS A 8 -4.29 11.89 -4.54
C HIS A 8 -3.83 12.82 -3.39
N PRO A 9 -4.75 13.54 -2.73
CA PRO A 9 -4.43 14.54 -1.71
C PRO A 9 -3.66 13.96 -0.50
N TRP A 10 -3.89 12.68 -0.19
CA TRP A 10 -3.19 11.93 0.85
C TRP A 10 -1.67 11.91 0.65
N PHE A 11 -1.20 11.94 -0.60
CA PHE A 11 0.23 12.00 -0.89
C PHE A 11 0.83 13.32 -0.38
N ALA A 12 0.13 14.44 -0.60
CA ALA A 12 0.64 15.77 -0.26
C ALA A 12 0.37 16.20 1.18
N ARG A 13 -0.75 15.78 1.75
CA ARG A 13 -1.29 16.32 3.01
C ARG A 13 -1.67 15.25 4.04
N GLY A 14 -1.49 13.98 3.70
CA GLY A 14 -1.81 12.90 4.62
C GLY A 14 -0.90 12.91 5.86
N GLU A 15 -1.41 12.32 6.93
CA GLU A 15 -0.62 11.90 8.07
C GLU A 15 0.11 10.60 7.71
N SER A 16 1.35 10.46 8.18
CA SER A 16 2.14 9.25 7.98
C SER A 16 1.91 8.28 9.12
N LYS A 17 1.48 7.05 8.81
CA LYS A 17 1.32 5.94 9.75
C LYS A 17 2.29 4.82 9.38
N TYR A 18 3.05 4.37 10.37
CA TYR A 18 4.14 3.40 10.21
C TYR A 18 3.87 2.07 10.89
N ASP A 19 3.00 2.09 11.90
CA ASP A 19 2.60 0.96 12.72
C ASP A 19 1.57 0.04 12.04
N VAL A 20 0.92 0.54 10.99
CA VAL A 20 -0.15 -0.16 10.26
C VAL A 20 0.32 -0.83 8.98
N VAL A 21 1.59 -0.69 8.61
CA VAL A 21 2.17 -1.31 7.42
C VAL A 21 3.55 -1.88 7.72
N ALA A 22 3.83 -3.06 7.19
CA ALA A 22 5.13 -3.71 7.27
C ALA A 22 5.53 -4.29 5.92
N ALA A 23 6.81 -4.17 5.58
CA ALA A 23 7.43 -4.93 4.50
C ALA A 23 8.34 -6.00 5.13
N ASP A 24 8.40 -7.19 4.54
CA ASP A 24 9.25 -8.28 5.02
C ASP A 24 10.74 -8.14 4.64
N HIS A 25 11.07 -7.14 3.82
CA HIS A 25 12.41 -6.88 3.33
C HIS A 25 12.99 -5.61 3.95
N ASP A 26 14.15 -5.72 4.60
CA ASP A 26 14.79 -4.62 5.35
C ASP A 26 15.11 -3.38 4.50
N ASP A 27 15.41 -3.58 3.21
CA ASP A 27 15.67 -2.49 2.27
C ASP A 27 14.41 -1.82 1.70
N VAL A 28 13.21 -2.26 2.11
CA VAL A 28 11.95 -1.65 1.66
C VAL A 28 11.38 -0.76 2.75
N TYR A 29 11.39 0.55 2.49
CA TYR A 29 10.67 1.50 3.30
C TYR A 29 9.20 1.53 2.90
N ALA A 30 8.31 1.30 3.86
CA ALA A 30 6.86 1.34 3.67
C ALA A 30 6.23 2.39 4.60
N VAL A 31 5.29 3.18 4.07
CA VAL A 31 4.52 4.14 4.87
C VAL A 31 3.11 4.29 4.33
N LEU A 32 2.12 4.20 5.22
CA LEU A 32 0.75 4.56 4.90
C LEU A 32 0.58 6.06 5.07
N ARG A 33 -0.07 6.70 4.11
CA ARG A 33 -0.42 8.12 4.10
C ARG A 33 -1.94 8.23 4.10
N GLU A 34 -2.50 8.82 5.14
CA GLU A 34 -3.95 8.88 5.32
C GLU A 34 -4.44 10.33 5.46
N SER A 35 -5.60 10.61 4.87
CA SER A 35 -6.28 11.89 4.95
C SER A 35 -7.79 11.69 4.93
N ALA A 36 -8.54 12.76 5.19
CA ALA A 36 -10.00 12.72 5.03
C ALA A 36 -10.46 12.34 3.60
N ASP A 37 -9.61 12.57 2.61
CA ASP A 37 -9.90 12.31 1.19
C ASP A 37 -9.47 10.91 0.73
N GLY A 38 -8.88 10.09 1.62
CA GLY A 38 -8.47 8.71 1.34
C GLY A 38 -7.11 8.35 1.89
N SER A 39 -6.67 7.14 1.53
CA SER A 39 -5.44 6.53 2.02
C SER A 39 -4.62 5.98 0.88
N GLY A 40 -3.31 6.14 0.95
CA GLY A 40 -2.40 5.55 -0.01
C GLY A 40 -1.12 5.08 0.63
N LEU A 41 -0.53 4.07 0.01
CA LEU A 41 0.68 3.42 0.48
C LEU A 41 1.84 3.88 -0.39
N LEU A 42 2.95 4.28 0.23
CA LEU A 42 4.21 4.55 -0.46
C LEU A 42 5.22 3.47 -0.07
N LEU A 43 5.81 2.84 -1.08
CA LEU A 43 6.91 1.89 -0.94
C LEU A 43 8.14 2.44 -1.64
N VAL A 44 9.30 2.30 -1.03
CA VAL A 44 10.57 2.73 -1.59
C VAL A 44 11.60 1.63 -1.38
N ASN A 45 12.17 1.12 -2.46
CA ASN A 45 13.37 0.29 -2.39
C ASN A 45 14.58 1.20 -2.14
N LEU A 46 15.30 0.96 -1.05
CA LEU A 46 16.48 1.73 -0.66
C LEU A 46 17.80 1.10 -1.13
N SER A 47 17.73 -0.07 -1.76
CA SER A 47 18.89 -0.80 -2.27
C SER A 47 19.22 -0.45 -3.73
N ASP A 48 20.44 -0.82 -4.14
CA ASP A 48 20.97 -0.67 -5.50
C ASP A 48 20.65 -1.83 -6.44
N HIS A 49 19.79 -2.77 -6.00
CA HIS A 49 19.37 -3.93 -6.77
C HIS A 49 17.85 -4.12 -6.67
N PRO A 50 17.23 -4.88 -7.59
CA PRO A 50 15.81 -5.20 -7.49
C PRO A 50 15.51 -6.05 -6.26
N VAL A 51 14.38 -5.77 -5.61
CA VAL A 51 13.89 -6.52 -4.44
C VAL A 51 12.47 -7.01 -4.69
N THR A 52 12.16 -8.19 -4.13
CA THR A 52 10.78 -8.68 -4.01
C THR A 52 10.42 -8.67 -2.54
N ALA A 53 9.34 -7.97 -2.19
CA ALA A 53 8.89 -7.85 -0.82
C ALA A 53 7.41 -8.21 -0.69
N SER A 54 7.08 -8.93 0.38
CA SER A 54 5.72 -9.04 0.88
C SER A 54 5.41 -7.82 1.72
N VAL A 55 4.26 -7.20 1.47
CA VAL A 55 3.78 -6.04 2.22
C VAL A 55 2.46 -6.36 2.87
N ASP A 56 2.43 -6.19 4.18
CA ASP A 56 1.28 -6.40 5.04
C ASP A 56 0.72 -5.05 5.46
N LEU A 57 -0.58 -4.87 5.25
CA LEU A 57 -1.34 -3.69 5.63
C LEU A 57 -2.45 -4.12 6.59
N GLN A 58 -2.45 -3.56 7.79
CA GLN A 58 -3.54 -3.76 8.74
C GLN A 58 -4.84 -3.18 8.17
N SER A 59 -5.91 -3.98 8.20
CA SER A 59 -7.25 -3.50 7.92
C SER A 59 -7.76 -2.70 9.13
N ASP A 60 -8.56 -1.66 8.87
CA ASP A 60 -9.23 -0.89 9.95
C ASP A 60 -10.50 -1.59 10.46
N ALA A 61 -10.98 -2.58 9.71
CA ALA A 61 -12.07 -3.40 10.15
C ALA A 61 -11.54 -4.38 11.20
N ASP A 62 -12.27 -4.53 12.31
CA ASP A 62 -12.56 -5.87 12.81
C ASP A 62 -13.22 -6.60 11.64
N ALA A 63 -12.42 -7.06 10.68
CA ALA A 63 -12.91 -7.71 9.49
C ALA A 63 -13.69 -8.91 10.03
N ASP A 64 -15.02 -8.82 9.97
CA ASP A 64 -15.94 -9.80 10.52
C ASP A 64 -15.32 -11.16 10.25
N ALA A 65 -14.89 -11.84 11.32
CA ALA A 65 -14.17 -13.11 11.26
C ALA A 65 -15.01 -14.22 10.58
N ASP A 66 -16.23 -13.89 10.16
CA ASP A 66 -17.18 -14.70 9.40
C ASP A 66 -17.07 -14.57 7.87
N ALA A 67 -16.24 -13.66 7.33
CA ALA A 67 -15.83 -13.72 5.93
C ALA A 67 -14.61 -14.62 5.76
N ALA A 68 -14.75 -15.91 6.10
CA ALA A 68 -13.80 -16.98 5.82
C ALA A 68 -13.68 -17.28 4.31
N GLY A 69 -13.50 -16.25 3.49
CA GLY A 69 -13.33 -16.33 2.06
C GLY A 69 -12.27 -15.34 1.63
N SER A 70 -11.22 -15.84 0.96
CA SER A 70 -10.12 -15.07 0.37
C SER A 70 -10.62 -13.85 -0.42
N ALA A 71 -10.80 -12.73 0.27
CA ALA A 71 -11.09 -11.46 -0.38
C ALA A 71 -9.82 -11.03 -1.11
N SER A 72 -9.97 -10.64 -2.37
CA SER A 72 -8.88 -10.05 -3.14
C SER A 72 -9.32 -8.74 -3.75
N HIS A 73 -8.42 -7.77 -3.76
CA HIS A 73 -8.70 -6.43 -4.25
C HIS A 73 -7.52 -5.95 -5.08
N ARG A 74 -7.81 -5.24 -6.18
CA ARG A 74 -6.78 -4.64 -7.04
C ARG A 74 -6.58 -3.19 -6.67
N CYS A 75 -5.34 -2.81 -6.42
CA CYS A 75 -4.96 -1.44 -6.14
C CYS A 75 -4.08 -0.92 -7.27
N ALA A 76 -4.47 0.23 -7.82
CA ALA A 76 -3.73 0.88 -8.89
C ALA A 76 -2.50 1.60 -8.34
N GLU A 77 -1.38 1.49 -9.04
CA GLU A 77 -0.21 2.31 -8.81
C GLU A 77 -0.45 3.73 -9.36
N VAL A 78 -0.11 4.76 -8.59
CA VAL A 78 -0.55 6.13 -8.86
C VAL A 78 0.57 7.08 -9.31
N LEU A 79 1.85 6.73 -9.15
CA LEU A 79 2.98 7.57 -9.59
C LEU A 79 3.20 7.47 -11.10
N THR A 80 3.09 6.27 -11.64
CA THR A 80 3.39 5.94 -13.04
C THR A 80 2.20 5.31 -13.77
N GLY A 81 1.29 4.65 -13.05
CA GLY A 81 0.20 3.85 -13.62
C GLY A 81 0.68 2.56 -14.29
N ALA A 82 1.92 2.16 -14.04
CA ALA A 82 2.56 1.06 -14.77
C ALA A 82 2.22 -0.32 -14.21
N VAL A 83 1.75 -0.41 -12.96
CA VAL A 83 1.56 -1.68 -12.24
C VAL A 83 0.25 -1.65 -11.45
N ASP A 84 -0.49 -2.76 -11.45
CA ASP A 84 -1.56 -2.99 -10.48
C ASP A 84 -1.08 -4.05 -9.49
N SER A 85 -1.33 -3.83 -8.20
CA SER A 85 -1.07 -4.84 -7.16
C SER A 85 -2.36 -5.57 -6.80
N VAL A 86 -2.27 -6.89 -6.61
CA VAL A 86 -3.37 -7.69 -6.07
C VAL A 86 -3.11 -7.89 -4.58
N TRP A 87 -4.02 -7.37 -3.77
CA TRP A 87 -4.02 -7.53 -2.32
C TRP A 87 -4.97 -8.66 -1.94
N ARG A 88 -4.56 -9.48 -0.98
CA ARG A 88 -5.34 -10.60 -0.46
C ARG A 88 -5.52 -10.44 1.03
N LEU A 89 -6.73 -10.63 1.51
CA LEU A 89 -7.01 -10.64 2.94
C LEU A 89 -6.60 -12.02 3.50
N ASP A 90 -5.68 -12.00 4.45
CA ASP A 90 -5.10 -13.16 5.13
C ASP A 90 -5.03 -12.84 6.63
N ASP A 91 -5.71 -13.63 7.47
CA ASP A 91 -5.78 -13.44 8.93
C ASP A 91 -6.08 -11.99 9.39
N GLY A 92 -7.00 -11.29 8.68
CA GLY A 92 -7.40 -9.92 9.00
C GLY A 92 -6.44 -8.83 8.49
N GLN A 93 -5.39 -9.21 7.76
CA GLN A 93 -4.42 -8.30 7.15
C GLN A 93 -4.45 -8.39 5.63
N TRP A 94 -4.32 -7.26 4.96
CA TRP A 94 -4.18 -7.22 3.52
C TRP A 94 -2.71 -7.43 3.16
N ARG A 95 -2.42 -8.48 2.39
CA ARG A 95 -1.08 -8.83 1.93
C ARG A 95 -0.97 -8.70 0.43
N THR A 96 0.15 -8.17 -0.05
CA THR A 96 0.54 -8.21 -1.46
C THR A 96 2.02 -8.54 -1.60
N VAL A 97 2.42 -8.97 -2.80
CA VAL A 97 3.83 -9.15 -3.16
C VAL A 97 4.14 -8.18 -4.28
N VAL A 98 5.20 -7.39 -4.09
CA VAL A 98 5.66 -6.40 -5.06
C VAL A 98 7.10 -6.65 -5.44
N GLU A 99 7.42 -6.38 -6.70
CA GLU A 99 8.78 -6.29 -7.20
C GLU A 99 9.11 -4.81 -7.40
N LEU A 100 10.23 -4.36 -6.86
CA LEU A 100 10.70 -2.98 -6.95
C LEU A 100 12.10 -2.98 -7.54
N ALA A 101 12.32 -2.21 -8.60
CA ALA A 101 13.64 -1.98 -9.14
C ALA A 101 14.53 -1.20 -8.15
N ALA A 102 15.84 -1.19 -8.42
CA ALA A 102 16.80 -0.44 -7.61
C ALA A 102 16.38 1.03 -7.48
N PHE A 103 16.31 1.52 -6.23
CA PHE A 103 15.87 2.89 -5.89
C PHE A 103 14.47 3.28 -6.39
N GLU A 104 13.61 2.31 -6.72
CA GLU A 104 12.24 2.59 -7.16
C GLU A 104 11.37 3.05 -5.99
N ALA A 105 10.56 4.08 -6.26
CA ALA A 105 9.44 4.46 -5.43
C ALA A 105 8.15 4.16 -6.18
N THR A 106 7.23 3.48 -5.50
CA THR A 106 5.90 3.15 -6.03
C THR A 106 4.84 3.55 -5.01
N ALA A 107 3.66 3.96 -5.47
CA ALA A 107 2.57 4.28 -4.56
C ALA A 107 1.26 3.70 -5.01
N PHE A 108 0.47 3.18 -4.09
CA PHE A 108 -0.83 2.56 -4.36
C PHE A 108 -1.96 3.33 -3.69
N ASP A 109 -3.10 3.44 -4.38
CA ASP A 109 -4.36 3.83 -3.73
C ASP A 109 -4.94 2.62 -2.97
N VAL A 110 -4.84 2.66 -1.64
CA VAL A 110 -5.29 1.59 -0.75
C VAL A 110 -6.54 1.98 0.03
N GLY A 111 -7.17 3.11 -0.29
CA GLY A 111 -8.40 3.57 0.34
C GLY A 111 -9.50 2.49 0.40
N PRO A 112 -9.73 1.69 -0.67
CA PRO A 112 -10.70 0.60 -0.64
C PRO A 112 -10.39 -0.52 0.36
N LEU A 113 -9.12 -0.76 0.72
CA LEU A 113 -8.70 -1.81 1.66
C LEU A 113 -8.94 -1.42 3.12
N ARG A 114 -9.15 -0.12 3.37
CA ARG A 114 -9.25 0.50 4.69
C ARG A 114 -10.69 0.85 5.07
N ARG A 115 -11.66 0.59 4.19
CA ARG A 115 -13.08 0.80 4.50
C ARG A 115 -13.61 -0.43 5.27
N PRO A 116 -14.49 -0.22 6.27
CA PRO A 116 -15.21 -1.32 6.92
C PRO A 116 -16.15 -2.04 5.95
#